data_AF-A0A356XFV5-F1
#
_entry.id   AF-A0A356XFV5-F1
#
_cell.length_a   1.000
_cell.length_b   1.000
_cell.length_c   1.000
_cell.angle_alpha   90.00
_cell.angle_beta   90.00
_cell.angle_gamma   90.00
#
_symmetry.space_group_name_H-M   'P 1'
#
loop_
_entity.id
_entity.type
_entity.pdbx_description
1 polymer ?
#
loop_
_entity_poly.entity_id
_entity_poly.type
_entity_poly.pdbx_seq_one_letter_code
_entity_poly.pdbx_strand_id
1 'polypeptide(L)' 'HKEIPVYRGIRTERYTYVVARDESAQYRGWLLYDNSEDPWQMINRIDDPGCQDIRADLHNELMKLLYAKGENTFNG' A
#
# COMPACT_ATOMS: atom_id res chain seq x y z
N HIS A 1 -9.54 7.16 23.00
CA HIS A 1 -8.16 6.88 22.58
C HIS A 1 -8.10 6.97 21.06
N LYS A 2 -7.03 7.51 20.48
CA LYS A 2 -6.84 7.53 19.02
C LYS A 2 -6.07 6.26 18.67
N GLU A 3 -6.70 5.32 17.96
CA GLU A 3 -6.03 4.11 17.53
C GLU A 3 -4.87 4.48 16.58
N ILE A 4 -3.75 3.78 16.74
CA ILE A 4 -2.61 3.95 15.82
C ILE A 4 -2.96 3.16 14.57
N PRO A 5 -2.98 3.78 13.37
CA PRO A 5 -3.31 3.08 12.14
C PRO A 5 -2.31 1.95 11.90
N VAL A 6 -2.85 0.78 11.53
CA VAL A 6 -2.06 -0.40 11.23
C VAL A 6 -1.76 -0.40 9.74
N TYR A 7 -0.47 -0.36 9.41
CA TYR A 7 0.01 -0.40 8.02
C TYR A 7 0.35 -1.83 7.60
N ARG A 8 0.07 -2.13 6.32
CA ARG A 8 0.54 -3.31 5.59
C ARG A 8 1.10 -2.87 4.27
N GLY A 9 2.09 -3.59 3.75
CA GLY A 9 2.68 -3.25 2.48
C GLY A 9 3.40 -4.42 1.84
N ILE A 10 3.61 -4.29 0.54
CA ILE A 10 4.40 -5.20 -0.29
C ILE A 10 5.50 -4.39 -0.96
N ARG A 11 6.70 -4.97 -1.01
CA ARG A 11 7.84 -4.42 -1.76
C ARG A 11 8.30 -5.44 -2.78
N THR A 12 8.28 -5.05 -4.04
CA THR A 12 8.89 -5.77 -5.16
C THR A 12 10.24 -5.13 -5.48
N GLU A 13 10.93 -5.64 -6.49
CA GLU A 13 12.15 -5.00 -7.01
C GLU A 13 11.86 -3.56 -7.46
N ARG A 14 10.78 -3.36 -8.23
CA ARG A 14 10.45 -2.07 -8.83
C ARG A 14 9.51 -1.20 -7.99
N TYR A 15 8.64 -1.76 -7.15
CA TYR A 15 7.62 -0.95 -6.48
C TYR A 15 7.54 -1.20 -4.98
N THR A 16 7.18 -0.17 -4.23
CA THR A 16 6.71 -0.29 -2.84
C THR A 16 5.28 0.21 -2.75
N TYR A 17 4.40 -0.62 -2.23
CA TYR A 17 2.99 -0.31 -2.01
C TYR A 17 2.63 -0.48 -0.54
N VAL A 18 1.96 0.51 0.06
CA VAL A 18 1.57 0.52 1.48
C VAL A 18 0.12 0.96 1.60
N VAL A 19 -0.65 0.24 2.42
CA VAL A 19 -2.04 0.55 2.79
C VAL A 19 -2.15 0.63 4.31
N ALA A 20 -3.02 1.52 4.78
CA ALA A 20 -3.35 1.67 6.19
C ALA A 20 -4.80 1.25 6.42
N ARG A 21 -5.06 0.52 7.50
CA ARG A 21 -6.42 0.21 7.93
C ARG A 21 -6.93 1.32 8.85
N ASP A 22 -7.57 2.34 8.28
CA ASP A 22 -8.51 3.24 8.97
C ASP A 22 -9.20 4.20 7.98
N GLU A 23 -10.54 4.31 8.05
CA GLU A 23 -11.32 5.31 7.33
C GLU A 23 -11.39 6.66 8.06
N SER A 24 -11.13 6.67 9.37
CA SER A 24 -11.14 7.85 10.27
C SER A 24 -9.85 8.66 10.21
N ALA A 25 -8.77 8.06 9.68
CA ALA A 25 -7.50 8.73 9.55
C ALA A 25 -7.65 9.86 8.52
N GLN A 26 -7.63 11.09 9.03
CA GLN A 26 -7.41 12.34 8.30
C GLN A 26 -6.23 12.27 7.30
N TYR A 27 -5.38 11.24 7.43
CA TYR A 27 -4.33 10.85 6.52
C TYR A 27 -4.64 9.45 5.97
N ARG A 28 -5.27 9.36 4.79
CA ARG A 28 -5.32 8.11 4.02
C ARG A 28 -3.91 7.83 3.50
N GLY A 29 -3.09 7.18 4.31
CA GLY A 29 -1.66 6.96 4.10
C GLY A 29 -1.34 5.88 3.06
N TRP A 30 -2.08 5.83 1.97
CA TRP A 30 -1.77 4.93 0.87
C TRP A 30 -0.57 5.47 0.10
N LEU A 31 0.45 4.65 -0.05
CA LEU A 31 1.71 5.02 -0.68
C LEU A 31 1.99 4.07 -1.83
N LEU A 32 2.45 4.62 -2.95
CA LEU A 32 3.02 3.88 -4.06
C LEU A 32 4.29 4.58 -4.53
N TYR A 33 5.41 3.86 -4.55
CA TYR A 33 6.70 4.38 -5.04
C TYR A 33 7.24 3.46 -6.13
N ASP A 34 7.77 4.04 -7.21
CA ASP A 34 8.62 3.34 -8.18
C ASP A 34 10.07 3.44 -7.70
N ASN A 35 10.59 2.35 -7.14
CA ASN A 35 11.94 2.25 -6.59
C ASN A 35 13.05 2.40 -7.65
N SER A 36 12.73 2.18 -8.93
CA SER A 36 13.68 2.33 -10.03
C SER A 36 13.85 3.80 -10.42
N GLU A 37 12.74 4.55 -10.49
CA GLU A 37 12.75 5.98 -10.85
C GLU A 37 12.95 6.89 -9.64
N ASP A 38 12.56 6.43 -8.46
CA ASP A 38 12.63 7.15 -7.18
C ASP A 38 13.20 6.24 -6.07
N PRO A 39 14.52 5.97 -6.08
CA PRO A 39 15.17 5.09 -5.10
C PRO A 39 15.03 5.56 -3.65
N TRP A 40 14.78 6.86 -3.46
CA TRP A 40 14.62 7.48 -2.14
C TRP A 40 13.15 7.63 -1.73
N GLN A 41 12.20 7.19 -2.57
CA GLN A 41 10.77 7.15 -2.27
C GLN A 41 10.21 8.52 -1.83
N MET A 42 10.61 9.57 -2.53
CA MET A 42 10.19 10.94 -2.26
C MET A 42 8.89 11.32 -2.95
N ILE A 43 8.48 10.60 -4.00
CA ILE A 43 7.35 10.93 -4.86
C ILE A 43 6.26 9.85 -4.74
N ASN A 44 5.22 10.13 -3.95
CA ASN A 44 4.08 9.24 -3.85
C ASN A 44 3.25 9.27 -5.16
N ARG A 45 3.16 8.12 -5.83
CA ARG A 45 2.44 7.89 -7.10
C ARG A 45 1.03 7.33 -6.90
N ILE A 46 0.50 7.31 -5.67
CA ILE A 46 -0.77 6.62 -5.36
C ILE A 46 -1.97 7.11 -6.19
N ASP A 47 -1.96 8.40 -6.57
CA ASP A 47 -3.00 9.06 -7.35
C ASP A 47 -2.61 9.26 -8.83
N ASP A 48 -1.43 8.77 -9.24
CA ASP A 48 -0.99 8.84 -10.63
C ASP A 48 -1.88 7.92 -11.50
N PRO A 49 -2.62 8.46 -12.50
CA PRO A 49 -3.45 7.64 -13.38
C PRO A 49 -2.66 6.54 -14.11
N GLY A 50 -1.37 6.77 -14.41
CA GLY A 50 -0.50 5.79 -15.06
C GLY A 50 -0.15 4.61 -14.16
N CYS A 51 -0.38 4.72 -12.85
CA CYS A 51 -0.09 3.67 -11.88
C CYS A 51 -1.34 2.92 -11.38
N GLN A 52 -2.52 3.16 -11.97
CA GLN A 52 -3.77 2.54 -11.50
C GLN A 52 -3.74 1.01 -11.54
N ASP A 53 -3.29 0.43 -12.65
CA ASP A 53 -3.20 -1.03 -12.80
C ASP A 53 -2.14 -1.62 -11.87
N ILE A 54 -0.97 -0.95 -11.76
CA ILE A 54 0.11 -1.34 -10.84
C ILE A 54 -0.40 -1.35 -9.39
N ARG A 55 -1.16 -0.34 -8.99
CA ARG A 55 -1.77 -0.26 -7.66
C ARG A 55 -2.73 -1.44 -7.42
N ALA A 56 -3.58 -1.75 -8.38
CA ALA A 56 -4.54 -2.85 -8.27
C ALA A 56 -3.84 -4.20 -8.15
N ASP A 57 -2.80 -4.44 -8.97
CA ASP A 57 -2.03 -5.67 -8.96
C ASP A 57 -1.28 -5.88 -7.63
N LEU A 58 -0.58 -4.84 -7.17
CA LEU A 58 0.14 -4.89 -5.89
C LEU A 58 -0.81 -5.04 -4.70
N HIS A 59 -2.00 -4.44 -4.77
CA HIS A 59 -3.02 -4.62 -3.75
C HIS A 59 -3.53 -6.07 -3.71
N ASN A 60 -3.87 -6.64 -4.86
CA ASN A 60 -4.29 -8.03 -4.95
C ASN A 60 -3.21 -8.99 -4.42
N GLU A 61 -1.94 -8.74 -4.75
CA GLU A 61 -0.83 -9.54 -4.27
C GLU A 61 -0.64 -9.42 -2.76
N LEU A 62 -0.73 -8.21 -2.22
CA LEU A 62 -0.71 -7.99 -0.77
C LEU A 62 -1.84 -8.75 -0.08
N MET A 63 -3.07 -8.73 -0.61
CA MET A 63 -4.19 -9.45 -0.01
C MET A 63 -3.98 -10.97 -0.01
N LYS A 64 -3.42 -11.54 -1.08
CA LYS A 64 -3.04 -12.96 -1.10
C LYS A 64 -2.01 -13.29 -0.01
N LEU A 65 -1.00 -12.44 0.17
CA LEU A 65 0.04 -12.63 1.20
C LEU A 65 -0.55 -12.55 2.61
N LEU A 66 -1.46 -11.60 2.86
CA LEU A 66 -2.13 -11.45 4.15
C LEU A 66 -3.04 -12.64 4.44
N TYR A 67 -3.81 -13.08 3.45
CA TYR A 67 -4.66 -14.27 3.57
C TYR A 67 -3.82 -15.53 3.90
N ALA A 68 -2.71 -15.72 3.20
CA ALA A 68 -1.80 -16.84 3.47
C ALA A 68 -1.19 -16.81 4.89
N LYS A 69 -1.09 -15.61 5.50
CA LYS A 69 -0.65 -15.42 6.89
C LYS A 69 -1.78 -15.53 7.92
N GLY A 70 -3.02 -15.78 7.49
CA GLY A 70 -4.19 -15.84 8.35
C GLY A 70 -4.75 -14.47 8.75
N GLU A 71 -4.29 -13.38 8.12
CA GLU A 71 -4.80 -12.03 8.33
C GLU A 71 -6.05 -11.75 7.46
N ASN A 72 -7.04 -12.63 7.54
CA ASN A 72 -8.22 -12.67 6.66
C ASN A 72 -9.22 -11.51 6.89
N THR A 73 -8.96 -10.64 7.87
CA THR A 73 -9.84 -9.53 8.28
C THR A 73 -9.26 -8.16 7.94
N PHE A 74 -8.13 -8.12 7.22
CA PHE A 74 -7.58 -6.87 6.73
C PHE A 74 -8.46 -6.37 5.57
N ASN A 75 -9.39 -5.47 5.90
CA ASN A 75 -10.11 -4.65 4.94
C ASN A 75 -9.38 -3.29 4.92
N GLY A 76 -8.55 -3.06 3.91
CA GLY A 76 -7.82 -1.80 3.71
C GLY A 76 -7.63 -1.51 2.25
#